data_AF-A0A956I0Y3-F1
#
_entry.id   AF-A0A956I0Y3-F1
#
_cell.length_a   1.000
_cell.length_b   1.000
_cell.length_c   1.000
_cell.angle_alpha   90.00
_cell.angle_beta   90.00
_cell.angle_gamma   90.00
#
_symmetry.space_group_name_H-M   'P 1'
#
loop_
_entity.id
_entity.type
_entity.pdbx_description
1 polymer ?
#
loop_
_entity_poly.entity_id
_entity_poly.type
_entity_poly.pdbx_seq_one_letter_code
_entity_poly.pdbx_strand_id
1 'polypeptide(L)'
;MRRFLWIGALLLTGCPSSHGMDEDAGGVVYDECSAPSDCVVVPASRCGSCGAATRGDAIAVATDRASAYRTSACGADTGCPACFMEPDPTLVATCTAGRCAVVDLAMHAATECTVSADCRVRAAECCECGATITESTVVAVSDGAAYEALVCDPGMGCPECEPLYPDTIGATCDGGRCAIILAGRP
;
A
#
# COMPACT_ATOMS: atom_id res chain seq x y z
N MET A 1 21.46 77.32 -0.81
CA MET A 1 19.99 77.27 -0.92
C MET A 1 19.60 75.98 -1.62
N ARG A 2 18.75 75.16 -0.96
CA ARG A 2 18.04 73.96 -1.46
C ARG A 2 18.86 72.83 -2.12
N ARG A 3 18.87 71.66 -1.47
CA ARG A 3 18.43 70.35 -2.00
C ARG A 3 18.72 69.26 -0.96
N PHE A 4 17.70 68.85 -0.23
CA PHE A 4 16.93 67.60 -0.43
C PHE A 4 17.64 66.39 0.16
N LEU A 5 17.17 66.00 1.36
CA LEU A 5 17.33 64.67 1.94
C LEU A 5 16.90 63.62 0.90
N TRP A 6 17.75 62.62 0.66
CA TRP A 6 17.29 61.30 0.24
C TRP A 6 17.95 60.25 1.13
N ILE A 7 17.09 59.61 1.92
CA ILE A 7 17.35 58.47 2.76
C ILE A 7 17.73 57.32 1.83
N GLY A 8 18.99 56.88 1.91
CA GLY A 8 19.46 55.65 1.28
C GLY A 8 18.93 54.44 2.04
N ALA A 9 17.70 54.05 1.75
CA ALA A 9 17.20 52.72 2.09
C ALA A 9 17.81 51.73 1.10
N LEU A 10 18.93 51.10 1.49
CA LEU A 10 19.37 49.84 0.89
C LEU A 10 18.29 48.81 1.19
N LEU A 11 17.36 48.66 0.25
CA LEU A 11 16.46 47.53 0.21
C LEU A 11 17.31 46.29 -0.03
N LEU A 12 17.26 45.39 0.95
CA LEU A 12 17.65 44.00 0.85
C LEU A 12 17.26 43.47 -0.53
N THR A 13 18.25 43.01 -1.29
CA THR A 13 18.09 42.09 -2.40
C THR A 13 17.52 40.77 -1.86
N GLY A 14 16.24 40.79 -1.50
CA GLY A 14 15.41 39.60 -1.46
C GLY A 14 15.08 39.28 -2.91
N CYS A 15 15.52 38.11 -3.38
CA CYS A 15 14.95 37.52 -4.58
C CYS A 15 13.43 37.59 -4.42
N PRO A 16 12.67 38.21 -5.35
CA PRO A 16 11.25 37.97 -5.37
C PRO A 16 11.09 36.46 -5.52
N SER A 17 10.61 35.80 -4.47
CA SER A 17 10.07 34.46 -4.57
C SER A 17 8.90 34.57 -5.54
N SER A 18 9.21 34.45 -6.82
CA SER A 18 8.29 34.31 -7.91
C SER A 18 7.39 33.15 -7.52
N HIS A 19 6.22 33.53 -7.02
CA HIS A 19 5.04 32.70 -7.02
C HIS A 19 4.76 32.39 -8.50
N GLY A 20 5.49 31.41 -9.03
CA GLY A 20 5.06 30.63 -10.18
C GLY A 20 3.96 29.72 -9.69
N MET A 21 2.75 30.28 -9.59
CA MET A 21 1.53 29.50 -9.69
C MET A 21 1.30 29.25 -11.17
N ASP A 22 2.06 28.32 -11.74
CA ASP A 22 1.83 27.79 -13.07
C ASP A 22 2.33 26.35 -13.05
N GLU A 23 1.41 25.45 -12.71
CA GLU A 23 1.18 24.22 -13.45
C GLU A 23 -0.19 23.71 -13.00
N ASP A 24 -1.20 23.96 -13.85
CA ASP A 24 -2.30 23.03 -14.07
C ASP A 24 -1.69 21.68 -14.47
N ALA A 25 -1.05 21.00 -13.52
CA ALA A 25 -0.69 19.60 -13.65
C ALA A 25 -1.98 18.84 -13.44
N GLY A 26 -2.79 18.75 -14.50
CA GLY A 26 -3.72 17.65 -14.71
C GLY A 26 -2.92 16.34 -14.83
N GLY A 27 -2.15 16.00 -13.79
CA GLY A 27 -1.54 14.70 -13.63
C GLY A 27 -2.68 13.71 -13.56
N VAL A 28 -2.55 12.62 -14.32
CA VAL A 28 -3.54 11.55 -14.25
C VAL A 28 -3.55 11.05 -12.82
N VAL A 29 -4.68 11.23 -12.16
CA VAL A 29 -4.91 10.74 -10.81
C VAL A 29 -5.18 9.25 -10.90
N TYR A 30 -4.34 8.45 -10.25
CA TYR A 30 -4.43 6.99 -10.30
C TYR A 30 -4.94 6.37 -9.00
N ASP A 31 -5.10 7.15 -7.94
CA ASP A 31 -5.34 6.67 -6.57
C ASP A 31 -6.73 7.07 -6.02
N GLU A 32 -7.65 7.56 -6.84
CA GLU A 32 -9.01 7.87 -6.37
C GLU A 32 -9.79 6.60 -6.01
N CYS A 33 -10.45 6.60 -4.84
CA CYS A 33 -11.27 5.47 -4.40
C CYS A 33 -12.47 5.94 -3.58
N SER A 34 -13.48 5.10 -3.49
CA SER A 34 -14.62 5.25 -2.58
C SER A 34 -14.64 4.18 -1.51
N ALA A 35 -14.06 3.01 -1.77
CA ALA A 35 -14.00 1.87 -0.87
C ALA A 35 -12.67 1.11 -0.98
N PRO A 36 -12.26 0.32 0.04
CA PRO A 36 -11.05 -0.49 -0.01
C PRO A 36 -10.93 -1.39 -1.24
N SER A 37 -12.03 -1.99 -1.71
CA SER A 37 -12.04 -2.86 -2.89
C SER A 37 -11.72 -2.14 -4.19
N ASP A 38 -11.83 -0.81 -4.22
CA ASP A 38 -11.42 0.01 -5.36
C ASP A 38 -9.90 0.09 -5.49
N CYS A 39 -9.13 -0.35 -4.50
CA CYS A 39 -7.68 -0.18 -4.47
C CYS A 39 -6.92 -1.49 -4.65
N VAL A 40 -5.79 -1.42 -5.36
CA VAL A 40 -4.88 -2.55 -5.55
C VAL A 40 -3.43 -2.08 -5.35
N VAL A 41 -2.61 -2.93 -4.72
CA VAL A 41 -1.17 -2.69 -4.60
C VAL A 41 -0.50 -3.02 -5.93
N VAL A 42 0.27 -2.08 -6.46
CA VAL A 42 1.09 -2.25 -7.66
C VAL A 42 2.51 -1.77 -7.39
N PRO A 43 3.50 -2.23 -8.18
CA PRO A 43 4.85 -1.70 -8.07
C PRO A 43 4.91 -0.19 -8.37
N ALA A 44 5.70 0.55 -7.59
CA ALA A 44 5.96 1.98 -7.76
C ALA A 44 6.72 2.30 -9.06
N SER A 45 7.44 1.31 -9.59
CA SER A 45 8.16 1.40 -10.86
C SER A 45 7.65 0.36 -11.84
N ARG A 46 7.97 0.53 -13.13
CA ARG A 46 7.60 -0.34 -14.25
C ARG A 46 7.57 -1.84 -13.93
N CYS A 47 8.59 -2.31 -13.22
CA CYS A 47 8.84 -3.72 -12.93
C CYS A 47 9.05 -3.98 -11.44
N GLY A 48 8.89 -2.97 -10.60
CA GLY A 48 9.38 -3.01 -9.23
C GLY A 48 10.90 -2.98 -9.12
N SER A 49 11.37 -3.20 -7.90
CA SER A 49 12.78 -3.45 -7.59
C SER A 49 13.07 -4.94 -7.71
N CYS A 50 14.23 -5.33 -8.25
CA CYS A 50 14.58 -6.76 -8.25
C CYS A 50 14.88 -7.22 -6.82
N GLY A 51 13.97 -7.99 -6.21
CA GLY A 51 14.08 -8.46 -4.82
C GLY A 51 12.71 -8.65 -4.15
N ALA A 52 12.69 -8.75 -2.82
CA ALA A 52 11.45 -8.67 -2.04
C ALA A 52 10.87 -7.25 -2.15
N ALA A 53 9.58 -7.13 -2.44
CA ALA A 53 8.92 -5.83 -2.51
C ALA A 53 9.01 -5.14 -1.15
N THR A 54 9.68 -3.99 -1.07
CA THR A 54 9.63 -3.16 0.12
C THR A 54 8.44 -2.21 0.02
N ARG A 55 8.00 -1.62 1.15
CA ARG A 55 6.97 -0.58 1.14
C ARG A 55 7.31 0.59 0.18
N GLY A 56 8.60 0.89 -0.02
CA GLY A 56 9.04 1.93 -0.96
C GLY A 56 8.89 1.55 -2.44
N ASP A 57 8.71 0.27 -2.73
CA ASP A 57 8.58 -0.28 -4.08
C ASP A 57 7.11 -0.52 -4.48
N ALA A 58 6.17 -0.20 -3.60
CA ALA A 58 4.75 -0.44 -3.78
C ALA A 58 3.96 0.87 -3.63
N ILE A 59 2.97 1.04 -4.50
CA ILE A 59 1.95 2.07 -4.38
C ILE A 59 0.57 1.43 -4.44
N ALA A 60 -0.44 2.13 -3.95
CA ALA A 60 -1.82 1.73 -4.10
C ALA A 60 -2.46 2.61 -5.18
N VAL A 61 -3.16 1.98 -6.11
CA VAL A 61 -3.87 2.64 -7.21
C VAL A 61 -5.29 2.11 -7.28
N ALA A 62 -6.17 2.87 -7.91
CA ALA A 62 -7.50 2.42 -8.24
C ALA A 62 -7.42 1.21 -9.20
N THR A 63 -8.19 0.16 -8.92
CA THR A 63 -8.17 -1.11 -9.65
C THR A 63 -8.47 -0.93 -11.13
N ASP A 64 -9.40 -0.04 -11.48
CA ASP A 64 -9.75 0.31 -12.86
C ASP A 64 -8.63 1.12 -13.56
N ARG A 65 -7.82 1.85 -12.80
CA ARG A 65 -6.68 2.64 -13.27
C ARG A 65 -5.35 1.88 -13.28
N ALA A 66 -5.25 0.72 -12.64
CA ALA A 66 -4.01 -0.05 -12.54
C ALA A 66 -3.38 -0.40 -13.92
N SER A 67 -4.20 -0.62 -14.95
CA SER A 67 -3.73 -0.86 -16.31
C SER A 67 -3.13 0.40 -16.96
N ALA A 68 -3.79 1.55 -16.78
CA ALA A 68 -3.34 2.84 -17.27
C ALA A 68 -2.07 3.30 -16.55
N TYR A 69 -2.01 3.11 -15.23
CA TYR A 69 -0.81 3.35 -14.43
C TYR A 69 0.37 2.50 -14.90
N ARG A 70 0.17 1.19 -15.10
CA ARG A 70 1.24 0.34 -15.64
C ARG A 70 1.71 0.79 -17.01
N THR A 71 0.79 1.22 -17.88
CA THR A 71 1.13 1.72 -19.21
C THR A 71 1.97 3.01 -19.12
N SER A 72 1.59 3.95 -18.24
CA SER A 72 2.36 5.18 -18.05
C SER A 72 3.72 4.94 -17.39
N ALA A 73 3.78 4.04 -16.41
CA ALA A 73 5.03 3.63 -15.76
C ALA A 73 5.97 2.86 -16.70
N CYS A 74 5.44 2.13 -17.70
CA CYS A 74 6.23 1.36 -18.66
C CYS A 74 6.76 2.18 -19.86
N GLY A 75 6.07 3.25 -20.26
CA GLY A 75 6.39 3.93 -21.52
C GLY A 75 6.25 3.02 -22.75
N ALA A 76 6.98 3.33 -23.83
CA ALA A 76 6.94 2.59 -25.10
C ALA A 76 7.78 1.29 -25.10
N ASP A 77 8.49 1.00 -24.02
CA ASP A 77 9.36 -0.17 -23.94
C ASP A 77 8.54 -1.44 -23.64
N THR A 78 8.88 -2.53 -24.31
CA THR A 78 8.20 -3.84 -24.19
C THR A 78 9.02 -4.79 -23.32
N GLY A 79 8.58 -4.98 -22.08
CA GLY A 79 9.06 -6.06 -21.21
C GLY A 79 9.78 -5.61 -19.95
N CYS A 80 9.42 -6.25 -18.84
CA CYS A 80 10.24 -6.29 -17.65
C CYS A 80 11.35 -7.33 -17.83
N PRO A 81 12.58 -7.07 -17.34
CA PRO A 81 13.57 -8.15 -17.18
C PRO A 81 12.97 -9.25 -16.29
N ALA A 82 13.56 -10.44 -16.29
CA ALA A 82 13.05 -11.62 -15.58
C ALA A 82 12.89 -11.47 -14.05
N CYS A 83 13.13 -10.27 -13.48
CA CYS A 83 12.79 -9.96 -12.11
C CYS A 83 11.31 -9.54 -12.03
N PHE A 84 10.47 -10.56 -11.82
CA PHE A 84 9.09 -10.38 -11.39
C PHE A 84 9.10 -10.37 -9.86
N MET A 85 8.63 -9.28 -9.23
CA MET A 85 8.38 -9.31 -7.79
C MET A 85 7.13 -10.15 -7.52
N GLU A 86 7.27 -11.12 -6.62
CA GLU A 86 6.10 -11.72 -6.00
C GLU A 86 5.42 -10.66 -5.12
N PRO A 87 4.08 -10.54 -5.16
CA PRO A 87 3.36 -9.64 -4.26
C PRO A 87 3.73 -9.94 -2.81
N ASP A 88 4.06 -8.91 -2.03
CA ASP A 88 4.23 -9.07 -0.59
C ASP A 88 2.84 -9.11 0.06
N PRO A 89 2.41 -10.24 0.65
CA PRO A 89 1.09 -10.36 1.25
C PRO A 89 0.90 -9.43 2.45
N THR A 90 1.98 -8.90 3.04
CA THR A 90 1.90 -7.94 4.15
C THR A 90 1.57 -6.53 3.69
N LEU A 91 1.63 -6.25 2.38
CA LEU A 91 1.23 -4.97 1.80
C LEU A 91 -0.21 -5.06 1.29
N VAL A 92 -1.12 -4.35 1.96
CA VAL A 92 -2.52 -4.26 1.56
C VAL A 92 -2.85 -2.87 1.06
N ALA A 93 -3.79 -2.79 0.11
CA ALA A 93 -4.33 -1.51 -0.34
C ALA A 93 -5.62 -1.22 0.42
N THR A 94 -5.82 0.04 0.79
CA THR A 94 -7.06 0.50 1.42
C THR A 94 -7.44 1.88 0.90
N CYS A 95 -8.70 2.26 1.09
CA CYS A 95 -9.17 3.60 0.74
C CYS A 95 -9.20 4.50 1.98
N THR A 96 -8.30 5.48 2.03
CA THR A 96 -8.21 6.46 3.12
C THR A 96 -8.44 7.86 2.58
N ALA A 97 -9.46 8.55 3.11
CA ALA A 97 -9.79 9.92 2.72
C ALA A 97 -9.98 10.12 1.19
N GLY A 98 -10.58 9.13 0.52
CA GLY A 98 -10.82 9.14 -0.93
C GLY A 98 -9.59 8.83 -1.79
N ARG A 99 -8.50 8.35 -1.17
CA ARG A 99 -7.25 7.99 -1.82
C ARG A 99 -6.80 6.57 -1.46
N CYS A 100 -6.33 5.83 -2.45
CA CYS A 100 -5.71 4.53 -2.26
C CYS A 100 -4.38 4.70 -1.53
N ALA A 101 -4.22 4.00 -0.42
CA ALA A 101 -3.02 3.99 0.39
C ALA A 101 -2.51 2.56 0.60
N VAL A 102 -1.20 2.39 0.59
CA VAL A 102 -0.56 1.13 0.99
C VAL A 102 -0.48 1.10 2.50
N VAL A 103 -1.05 0.08 3.11
CA VAL A 103 -0.87 -0.25 4.51
C VAL A 103 0.02 -1.48 4.59
N ASP A 104 1.04 -1.40 5.44
CA ASP A 104 1.97 -2.49 5.68
C ASP A 104 1.64 -3.09 7.05
N LEU A 105 1.18 -4.32 6.99
CA LEU A 105 0.72 -5.11 8.12
C LEU A 105 1.85 -5.47 9.08
N ALA A 106 3.11 -5.52 8.64
CA ALA A 106 4.23 -5.81 9.53
C ALA A 106 4.39 -4.75 10.64
N MET A 107 3.86 -3.54 10.42
CA MET A 107 3.87 -2.46 11.41
C MET A 107 2.47 -2.02 11.87
N HIS A 108 1.40 -2.64 11.35
CA HIS A 108 0.02 -2.24 11.64
C HIS A 108 -0.47 -2.79 12.98
N ALA A 109 -1.42 -2.07 13.60
CA ALA A 109 -2.01 -2.49 14.87
C ALA A 109 -2.76 -3.85 14.79
N ALA A 110 -3.21 -4.21 13.59
CA ALA A 110 -3.93 -5.46 13.34
C ALA A 110 -3.06 -6.72 13.51
N THR A 111 -1.74 -6.57 13.59
CA THR A 111 -0.80 -7.68 13.77
C THR A 111 -0.13 -7.66 15.14
N GLU A 112 -0.43 -6.73 16.06
CA GLU A 112 0.24 -6.71 17.36
C GLU A 112 -0.15 -7.93 18.20
N CYS A 113 0.83 -8.64 18.75
CA CYS A 113 0.60 -9.83 19.55
C CYS A 113 1.53 -9.85 20.76
N THR A 114 1.13 -10.60 21.79
CA THR A 114 1.99 -10.93 22.93
C THR A 114 2.45 -12.38 22.86
N VAL A 115 1.58 -13.27 22.40
CA VAL A 115 1.84 -14.72 22.26
C VAL A 115 1.33 -15.24 20.92
N SER A 116 1.90 -16.33 20.43
CA SER A 116 1.47 -16.94 19.14
C SER A 116 0.00 -17.35 19.12
N ALA A 117 -0.59 -17.62 20.29
CA ALA A 117 -2.02 -17.92 20.45
C ALA A 117 -2.94 -16.72 20.17
N ASP A 118 -2.39 -15.50 20.05
CA ASP A 118 -3.14 -14.31 19.65
C ASP A 118 -3.33 -14.27 18.12
N CYS A 119 -2.43 -14.89 17.37
CA CYS A 119 -2.38 -14.78 15.91
C CYS A 119 -3.26 -15.82 15.20
N ARG A 120 -3.89 -15.42 14.11
CA ARG A 120 -4.68 -16.27 13.22
C ARG A 120 -4.24 -16.05 11.78
N VAL A 121 -4.13 -17.14 11.03
CA VAL A 121 -3.93 -17.09 9.57
C VAL A 121 -5.24 -16.68 8.93
N ARG A 122 -5.18 -15.72 8.00
CA ARG A 122 -6.32 -15.25 7.22
C ARG A 122 -5.92 -15.03 5.77
N ALA A 123 -6.90 -15.04 4.86
CA ALA A 123 -6.64 -14.65 3.47
C ALA A 123 -6.24 -13.16 3.40
N ALA A 124 -5.37 -12.82 2.44
CA ALA A 124 -5.00 -11.43 2.15
C ALA A 124 -6.18 -10.61 1.57
N GLU A 125 -7.20 -11.30 1.06
CA GLU A 125 -8.42 -10.71 0.52
C GLU A 125 -9.49 -10.53 1.62
N CYS A 126 -10.49 -9.68 1.37
CA CYS A 126 -11.59 -9.45 2.31
C CYS A 126 -12.34 -10.73 2.68
N CYS A 127 -12.69 -11.54 1.68
CA CYS A 127 -13.44 -12.76 1.89
C CYS A 127 -12.55 -13.98 1.67
N GLU A 128 -12.49 -14.85 2.68
CA GLU A 128 -11.64 -16.04 2.66
C GLU A 128 -12.22 -17.16 1.78
N CYS A 129 -13.52 -17.11 1.54
CA CYS A 129 -14.24 -18.10 0.76
C CYS A 129 -13.93 -17.98 -0.73
N GLY A 130 -13.26 -19.01 -1.28
CA GLY A 130 -12.83 -19.01 -2.68
C GLY A 130 -11.49 -18.29 -2.93
N ALA A 131 -10.88 -17.73 -1.88
CA ALA A 131 -9.53 -17.22 -1.94
C ALA A 131 -8.55 -18.37 -2.20
N THR A 132 -7.51 -18.09 -2.98
CA THR A 132 -6.39 -19.03 -3.13
C THR A 132 -5.55 -18.93 -1.87
N ILE A 133 -5.30 -20.06 -1.18
CA ILE A 133 -4.55 -20.09 0.08
C ILE A 133 -3.14 -20.64 -0.18
N THR A 134 -2.17 -19.74 -0.21
CA THR A 134 -0.73 -20.00 -0.42
C THR A 134 0.08 -19.04 0.44
N GLU A 135 1.39 -19.25 0.56
CA GLU A 135 2.29 -18.41 1.37
C GLU A 135 2.24 -16.92 0.98
N SER A 136 1.98 -16.62 -0.30
CA SER A 136 1.91 -15.27 -0.86
C SER A 136 0.50 -14.68 -0.90
N THR A 137 -0.51 -15.39 -0.39
CA THR A 137 -1.91 -14.95 -0.40
C THR A 137 -2.58 -15.01 0.96
N VAL A 138 -1.79 -15.22 2.01
CA VAL A 138 -2.24 -15.27 3.41
C VAL A 138 -1.46 -14.31 4.27
N VAL A 139 -2.10 -13.86 5.35
CA VAL A 139 -1.54 -12.97 6.35
C VAL A 139 -1.79 -13.52 7.74
N ALA A 140 -0.96 -13.13 8.70
CA ALA A 140 -1.18 -13.43 10.10
C ALA A 140 -1.64 -12.15 10.82
N VAL A 141 -2.79 -12.22 11.49
CA VAL A 141 -3.39 -11.07 12.20
C VAL A 141 -3.81 -11.48 13.61
N SER A 142 -3.79 -10.53 14.54
CA SER A 142 -4.30 -10.69 15.90
C SER A 142 -5.67 -10.05 16.08
N ASP A 143 -5.93 -8.94 15.39
CA ASP A 143 -7.21 -8.25 15.40
C ASP A 143 -7.91 -8.38 14.05
N GLY A 144 -8.92 -9.25 14.03
CA GLY A 144 -9.67 -9.53 12.83
C GLY A 144 -10.52 -8.36 12.35
N ALA A 145 -11.12 -7.62 13.28
CA ALA A 145 -11.97 -6.48 12.93
C ALA A 145 -11.13 -5.31 12.40
N ALA A 146 -9.96 -5.06 12.99
CA ALA A 146 -9.04 -4.03 12.52
C ALA A 146 -8.51 -4.34 11.11
N TYR A 147 -8.22 -5.61 10.82
CA TYR A 147 -7.82 -6.02 9.47
C TYR A 147 -8.97 -5.93 8.47
N GLU A 148 -10.17 -6.40 8.82
CA GLU A 148 -11.36 -6.31 7.96
C GLU A 148 -11.66 -4.86 7.57
N ALA A 149 -11.50 -3.91 8.49
CA ALA A 149 -11.65 -2.49 8.20
C ALA A 149 -10.65 -1.95 7.15
N LEU A 150 -9.52 -2.65 6.92
CA LEU A 150 -8.54 -2.27 5.89
C LEU A 150 -8.92 -2.82 4.52
N VAL A 151 -9.40 -4.06 4.45
CA VAL A 151 -9.53 -4.82 3.18
C VAL A 151 -10.97 -4.97 2.70
N CYS A 152 -11.96 -4.81 3.58
CA CYS A 152 -13.37 -5.00 3.28
C CYS A 152 -14.12 -3.68 3.16
N ASP A 153 -15.03 -3.61 2.18
CA ASP A 153 -15.96 -2.49 2.09
C ASP A 153 -16.99 -2.53 3.23
N PRO A 154 -17.42 -1.36 3.73
CA PRO A 154 -18.42 -1.31 4.80
C PRO A 154 -19.74 -1.96 4.36
N GLY A 155 -20.19 -2.95 5.13
CA GLY A 155 -21.43 -3.68 4.84
C GLY A 155 -21.28 -4.77 3.77
N MET A 156 -20.06 -5.04 3.29
CA MET A 156 -19.79 -6.21 2.47
C MET A 156 -19.96 -7.48 3.31
N GLY A 157 -20.88 -8.34 2.87
CA GLY A 157 -21.06 -9.67 3.48
C GLY A 157 -20.21 -10.70 2.75
N CYS A 158 -19.35 -11.40 3.47
CA CYS A 158 -18.72 -12.60 2.95
C CYS A 158 -19.69 -13.79 3.04
N PRO A 159 -19.69 -14.70 2.05
CA PRO A 159 -20.51 -15.90 2.12
C PRO A 159 -20.11 -16.74 3.35
N GLU A 160 -21.08 -17.40 3.98
CA GLU A 160 -20.79 -18.37 5.04
C GLU A 160 -20.06 -19.57 4.44
N CYS A 161 -18.79 -19.75 4.81
CA CYS A 161 -18.03 -20.95 4.52
C CYS A 161 -17.04 -21.23 5.66
N GLU A 162 -16.52 -22.46 5.70
CA GLU A 162 -15.37 -22.78 6.54
C GLU A 162 -14.11 -22.68 5.66
N PRO A 163 -13.22 -21.70 5.91
CA PRO A 163 -11.98 -21.57 5.17
C PRO A 163 -11.09 -22.79 5.41
N LEU A 164 -10.52 -23.33 4.33
CA LEU A 164 -9.60 -24.46 4.41
C LEU A 164 -8.16 -23.95 4.33
N TYR A 165 -7.47 -23.96 5.47
CA TYR A 165 -6.04 -23.66 5.55
C TYR A 165 -5.22 -24.95 5.48
N PRO A 166 -4.17 -25.01 4.66
CA PRO A 166 -3.22 -26.12 4.70
C PRO A 166 -2.53 -26.22 6.06
N ASP A 167 -2.32 -27.45 6.57
CA ASP A 167 -1.56 -27.69 7.81
C ASP A 167 -0.10 -27.22 7.74
N THR A 168 0.37 -26.92 6.52
CA THR A 168 1.71 -26.37 6.27
C THR A 168 1.81 -24.88 6.58
N ILE A 169 0.71 -24.18 6.85
CA ILE A 169 0.69 -22.74 7.13
C ILE A 169 0.14 -22.50 8.53
N GLY A 170 0.88 -21.76 9.34
CA GLY A 170 0.48 -21.33 10.67
C GLY A 170 0.77 -19.85 10.91
N ALA A 171 0.41 -19.38 12.09
CA ALA A 171 0.74 -18.03 12.54
C ALA A 171 1.53 -18.11 13.85
N THR A 172 2.50 -17.21 14.02
CA THR A 172 3.26 -17.05 15.25
C THR A 172 3.35 -15.59 15.64
N CYS A 173 3.62 -15.33 16.92
CA CYS A 173 4.03 -14.01 17.36
C CYS A 173 5.56 -13.92 17.31
N ASP A 174 6.08 -13.12 16.37
CA ASP A 174 7.50 -12.84 16.20
C ASP A 174 7.74 -11.34 16.38
N GLY A 175 8.65 -10.96 17.27
CA GLY A 175 8.95 -9.54 17.53
C GLY A 175 7.75 -8.69 17.99
N GLY A 176 6.70 -9.29 18.56
CA GLY A 176 5.45 -8.60 18.92
C GLY A 176 4.51 -8.34 17.74
N ARG A 177 4.72 -9.04 16.62
CA ARG A 177 3.91 -8.99 15.41
C ARG A 177 3.52 -10.39 14.94
N CYS A 178 2.30 -10.54 14.45
CA CYS A 178 1.84 -11.77 13.85
C CYS A 178 2.55 -11.96 12.52
N ALA A 179 3.19 -13.12 12.36
CA ALA A 179 3.89 -13.53 11.15
C ALA A 179 3.43 -14.94 10.73
N ILE A 180 3.44 -15.18 9.42
CA ILE A 180 3.19 -16.52 8.87
C ILE A 180 4.40 -17.41 9.17
N ILE A 181 4.12 -18.63 9.61
CA ILE A 181 5.11 -19.70 9.74
C ILE A 181 4.72 -20.88 8.85
N LEU A 182 5.72 -21.55 8.29
CA LEU A 182 5.53 -22.71 7.44
C LEU A 182 5.94 -23.96 8.22
N ALA A 183 5.01 -24.88 8.43
CA ALA A 183 5.31 -26.14 9.11
C ALA A 183 6.30 -26.94 8.24
N GLY A 184 7.53 -27.10 8.72
CA GLY A 184 8.59 -27.85 8.03
C GLY A 184 9.86 -27.06 7.66
N ARG A 185 9.93 -25.75 7.96
CA ARG A 185 11.18 -24.98 7.88
C ARG A 185 11.85 -24.95 9.27
N PRO A 186 13.03 -25.57 9.47
CA PRO A 186 13.73 -25.57 10.75
C PRO A 186 14.25 -24.19 11.15
#